data_AF-A0A093XGE4-F1
#
_entry.id   AF-A0A093XGE4-F1
#
_cell.length_a   1.000
_cell.length_b   1.000
_cell.length_c   1.000
_cell.angle_alpha   90.00
_cell.angle_beta   90.00
_cell.angle_gamma   90.00
#
_symmetry.space_group_name_H-M   'P 1'
#
loop_
_entity.id
_entity.type
_entity.pdbx_description
1 polymer ?
#
loop_
_entity_poly.entity_id
_entity_poly.type
_entity_poly.pdbx_seq_one_letter_code
_entity_poly.pdbx_strand_id
1 'polypeptide(L)'
;MVTKLRALGATVHQAGRNWKEADTYLRDMVMGHSSKSGVEEVYVPPFDHPDIWEGASSLVPELEAQMRDVGGYDGVVCSVGGGGLLAGIADGLRQAGRTKQVGILAVETEGAASLAACLEKGEVTTLDGISSIATSLGCVRVADHAYEVALQDTVELAVLSDAQAAMG
;
A
#
# COMPACT_ATOMS: atom_id res chain seq x y z
N MET A 1 13.47 13.27 -5.04
CA MET A 1 13.55 12.25 -3.96
C MET A 1 14.99 11.89 -3.59
N VAL A 2 15.86 11.54 -4.56
CA VAL A 2 17.27 11.13 -4.32
C VAL A 2 18.05 12.04 -3.38
N THR A 3 18.00 13.37 -3.58
CA THR A 3 18.70 14.32 -2.72
C THR A 3 18.25 14.25 -1.26
N LYS A 4 16.94 14.06 -1.01
CA LYS A 4 16.39 13.93 0.36
C LYS A 4 16.89 12.65 1.03
N LEU A 5 16.90 11.53 0.31
CA LEU A 5 17.42 10.26 0.82
C LEU A 5 18.91 10.35 1.18
N ARG A 6 19.72 10.97 0.32
CA ARG A 6 21.15 11.20 0.60
C ARG A 6 21.37 12.12 1.80
N ALA A 7 20.53 13.14 1.97
CA ALA A 7 20.59 14.03 3.13
C ALA A 7 20.24 13.31 4.45
N LEU A 8 19.47 12.22 4.41
CA LEU A 8 19.20 11.34 5.55
C LEU A 8 20.31 10.30 5.77
N GLY A 9 21.42 10.36 5.03
CA GLY A 9 22.55 9.44 5.16
C GLY A 9 22.41 8.14 4.36
N ALA A 10 21.37 7.99 3.53
CA ALA A 10 21.19 6.79 2.74
C ALA A 10 22.15 6.73 1.54
N THR A 11 22.71 5.56 1.29
CA THR A 11 23.33 5.23 0.00
C THR A 11 22.23 4.98 -1.02
N VAL A 12 22.20 5.76 -2.09
CA VAL A 12 21.14 5.69 -3.10
C VAL A 12 21.68 5.16 -4.43
N HIS A 13 21.18 4.01 -4.85
CA HIS A 13 21.34 3.45 -6.18
C HIS A 13 20.14 3.84 -7.05
N GLN A 14 20.38 4.47 -8.19
CA GLN A 14 19.32 4.79 -9.16
C GLN A 14 19.45 3.82 -10.34
N ALA A 15 18.57 2.82 -10.36
CA ALA A 15 18.54 1.76 -11.36
C ALA A 15 17.10 1.41 -11.72
N GLY A 16 16.88 0.93 -12.95
CA GLY A 16 15.55 0.62 -13.47
C GLY A 16 14.75 1.83 -13.93
N ARG A 17 13.75 1.59 -14.77
CA ARG A 17 12.83 2.61 -15.31
C ARG A 17 11.53 2.71 -14.53
N ASN A 18 11.21 1.69 -13.74
CA ASN A 18 10.02 1.59 -12.90
C ASN A 18 10.38 0.86 -11.59
N TRP A 19 9.42 0.80 -10.68
CA TRP A 19 9.64 0.17 -9.37
C TRP A 19 10.07 -1.30 -9.48
N LYS A 20 9.46 -2.08 -10.38
CA LYS A 20 9.78 -3.51 -10.56
C LYS A 20 11.23 -3.71 -11.00
N GLU A 21 11.70 -2.95 -11.99
CA GLU A 21 13.10 -3.01 -12.43
C GLU A 21 14.08 -2.57 -11.33
N ALA A 22 13.71 -1.57 -10.52
CA ALA A 22 14.50 -1.12 -9.38
C ALA A 22 14.57 -2.19 -8.26
N ASP A 23 13.46 -2.86 -7.97
CA ASP A 23 13.38 -3.96 -7.00
C ASP A 23 14.19 -5.18 -7.46
N THR A 24 14.08 -5.57 -8.74
CA THR A 24 14.93 -6.63 -9.32
C THR A 24 16.41 -6.27 -9.21
N TYR A 25 16.81 -5.04 -9.55
CA TYR A 25 18.19 -4.60 -9.38
C TYR A 25 18.65 -4.65 -7.91
N LEU A 26 17.81 -4.22 -6.97
CA LEU A 26 18.12 -4.29 -5.53
C LEU A 26 18.39 -5.74 -5.10
N ARG A 27 17.48 -6.66 -5.44
CA ARG A 27 17.57 -8.08 -5.03
C ARG A 27 18.74 -8.81 -5.68
N ASP A 28 19.00 -8.54 -6.95
CA ASP A 28 19.98 -9.32 -7.73
C ASP A 28 21.39 -8.74 -7.64
N MET A 29 21.52 -7.41 -7.55
CA MET A 29 22.81 -6.72 -7.71
C MET A 29 23.30 -5.99 -6.46
N VAL A 30 22.40 -5.62 -5.54
CA VAL A 30 22.78 -4.88 -4.33
C VAL A 30 22.81 -5.82 -3.13
N MET A 31 21.76 -6.61 -2.95
CA MET A 31 21.69 -7.64 -1.93
C MET A 31 22.65 -8.81 -2.24
N GLY A 32 23.02 -9.58 -1.22
CA GLY A 32 23.86 -10.78 -1.32
C GLY A 32 25.37 -10.53 -1.20
N HIS A 33 25.82 -9.29 -0.97
CA HIS A 33 27.24 -8.92 -0.96
C HIS A 33 27.84 -8.81 0.47
N SER A 34 27.02 -8.73 1.51
CA SER A 34 27.49 -8.51 2.89
C SER A 34 28.07 -9.70 3.67
N SER A 35 28.30 -10.87 3.04
CA SER A 35 28.99 -11.99 3.72
C SER A 35 30.40 -11.65 4.22
N LYS A 36 31.00 -10.54 3.76
CA LYS A 36 32.36 -10.11 4.13
C LYS A 36 32.42 -9.01 5.21
N SER A 37 31.31 -8.36 5.56
CA SER A 37 31.32 -7.19 6.48
C SER A 37 30.68 -7.43 7.84
N GLY A 38 30.12 -8.62 8.10
CA GLY A 38 29.43 -8.93 9.36
C GLY A 38 28.13 -8.13 9.56
N VAL A 39 27.57 -7.57 8.48
CA VAL A 39 26.31 -6.82 8.47
C VAL A 39 25.24 -7.70 7.84
N GLU A 40 24.08 -7.79 8.44
CA GLU A 40 22.92 -8.47 7.88
C GLU A 40 22.15 -7.51 6.97
N GLU A 41 21.92 -7.92 5.72
CA GLU A 41 21.11 -7.16 4.78
C GLU A 41 19.64 -7.58 4.92
N VAL A 42 18.77 -6.63 5.23
CA VAL A 42 17.32 -6.86 5.34
C VAL A 42 16.62 -6.17 4.20
N TYR A 43 15.86 -6.92 3.41
CA TYR A 43 14.95 -6.37 2.42
C TYR A 43 13.71 -5.81 3.10
N VAL A 44 13.40 -4.53 2.86
CA VAL A 44 12.19 -3.88 3.37
C VAL A 44 11.22 -3.71 2.20
N PRO A 45 10.17 -4.53 2.09
CA PRO A 45 9.13 -4.32 1.08
C PRO A 45 8.41 -3.00 1.31
N PRO A 46 7.77 -2.43 0.26
CA PRO A 46 6.99 -1.20 0.42
C PRO A 46 5.58 -1.43 0.98
N PHE A 47 5.03 -2.65 0.90
CA PHE A 47 3.64 -2.90 1.34
C PHE A 47 3.32 -4.36 1.73
N ASP A 48 3.90 -5.37 1.08
CA ASP A 48 3.49 -6.78 1.24
C ASP A 48 4.29 -7.48 2.35
N HIS A 49 4.03 -7.11 3.60
CA HIS A 49 4.65 -7.75 4.77
C HIS A 49 3.82 -7.50 6.04
N PRO A 50 3.67 -8.50 6.93
CA PRO A 50 2.93 -8.36 8.19
C PRO A 50 3.35 -7.14 9.03
N ASP A 51 4.64 -6.90 9.23
CA ASP A 51 5.13 -5.74 10.00
C ASP A 51 4.69 -4.38 9.41
N ILE A 52 4.50 -4.30 8.09
CA ILE A 52 4.01 -3.08 7.43
C ILE A 52 2.51 -2.90 7.73
N TRP A 53 1.74 -3.99 7.70
CA TRP A 53 0.32 -3.95 8.01
C TRP A 53 0.08 -3.65 9.49
N GLU A 54 0.87 -4.26 10.38
CA GLU A 54 0.88 -3.96 11.81
C GLU A 54 1.21 -2.48 12.05
N GLY A 55 2.27 -1.98 11.44
CA GLY A 55 2.62 -0.56 11.50
C GLY A 55 1.49 0.35 11.01
N ALA A 56 0.88 0.03 9.87
CA ALA A 56 -0.27 0.79 9.35
C ALA A 56 -1.52 0.68 10.22
N SER A 57 -1.73 -0.43 10.94
CA SER A 57 -2.88 -0.62 11.83
C SER A 57 -2.87 0.35 13.02
N SER A 58 -1.71 0.90 13.38
CA SER A 58 -1.58 1.90 14.45
C SER A 58 -2.33 3.21 14.17
N LEU A 59 -2.72 3.47 12.92
CA LEU A 59 -3.63 4.57 12.56
C LEU A 59 -5.00 4.45 13.25
N VAL A 60 -5.51 3.23 13.46
CA VAL A 60 -6.87 3.06 13.97
C VAL A 60 -7.03 3.53 15.41
N PRO A 61 -6.15 3.19 16.36
CA PRO A 61 -6.16 3.80 17.70
C PRO A 61 -6.10 5.33 17.68
N GLU A 62 -5.33 5.93 16.77
CA GLU A 62 -5.28 7.39 16.61
C GLU A 62 -6.62 7.95 16.13
N LEU A 63 -7.23 7.33 15.11
CA LEU A 63 -8.56 7.68 14.63
C LEU A 63 -9.62 7.56 15.73
N GLU A 64 -9.63 6.46 16.48
CA GLU A 64 -10.57 6.25 17.59
C GLU A 64 -10.41 7.31 18.70
N ALA A 65 -9.18 7.76 18.96
CA ALA A 65 -8.94 8.83 19.93
C ALA A 65 -9.42 10.19 19.40
N GLN A 66 -9.08 10.52 18.16
CA GLN A 66 -9.40 11.82 17.54
C GLN A 66 -10.89 11.98 17.21
N MET A 67 -11.56 10.90 16.79
CA MET A 67 -12.95 10.94 16.35
C MET A 67 -13.95 10.83 17.51
N ARG A 68 -13.52 10.37 18.70
CA ARG A 68 -14.38 10.21 19.87
C ARG A 68 -15.11 11.49 20.25
N ASP A 69 -14.40 12.62 20.26
CA ASP A 69 -14.94 13.89 20.73
C ASP A 69 -15.85 14.58 19.69
N VAL A 70 -15.84 14.11 18.43
CA VAL A 70 -16.67 14.63 17.33
C VAL A 70 -17.82 13.70 16.94
N GLY A 71 -18.09 12.67 17.76
CA GLY A 71 -19.22 11.75 17.57
C GLY A 71 -18.91 10.45 16.82
N GLY A 72 -17.64 10.18 16.52
CA GLY A 72 -17.20 9.00 15.80
C GLY A 72 -17.13 9.20 14.28
N TYR A 73 -17.06 8.08 13.57
CA TYR A 73 -16.95 8.01 12.10
C TYR A 73 -17.60 6.72 11.60
N ASP A 74 -18.21 6.79 10.42
CA ASP A 74 -18.91 5.67 9.79
C ASP A 74 -18.07 4.99 8.70
N GLY A 75 -16.97 5.62 8.28
CA GLY A 75 -16.10 5.01 7.27
C GLY A 75 -14.75 5.68 7.11
N VAL A 76 -13.85 4.96 6.44
CA VAL A 76 -12.48 5.39 6.12
C VAL A 76 -12.28 5.32 4.61
N VAL A 77 -11.86 6.42 4.00
CA VAL A 77 -11.46 6.45 2.59
C VAL A 77 -9.97 6.17 2.51
N CYS A 78 -9.57 5.11 1.83
CA CYS A 78 -8.19 4.65 1.76
C CYS A 78 -7.75 4.55 0.30
N SER A 79 -6.75 5.33 -0.10
CA SER A 79 -6.10 5.12 -1.40
C SER A 79 -5.32 3.79 -1.41
N VAL A 80 -5.45 3.04 -2.49
CA VAL A 80 -4.84 1.71 -2.64
C VAL A 80 -3.80 1.74 -3.75
N GLY A 81 -2.56 1.44 -3.38
CA GLY A 81 -1.50 1.02 -4.31
C GLY A 81 -1.28 -0.47 -4.16
N GLY A 82 -0.20 -0.87 -3.47
CA GLY A 82 0.02 -2.28 -3.12
C GLY A 82 -0.88 -2.83 -2.00
N GLY A 83 -1.69 -1.98 -1.36
CA GLY A 83 -2.71 -2.41 -0.39
C GLY A 83 -2.25 -2.59 1.06
N GLY A 84 -0.98 -2.34 1.40
CA GLY A 84 -0.49 -2.45 2.79
C GLY A 84 -1.22 -1.53 3.79
N LEU A 85 -1.62 -0.32 3.36
CA LEU A 85 -2.43 0.58 4.18
C LEU A 85 -3.86 0.06 4.37
N LEU A 86 -4.49 -0.44 3.31
CA LEU A 86 -5.83 -1.03 3.37
C LEU A 86 -5.84 -2.22 4.35
N ALA A 87 -4.87 -3.12 4.21
CA ALA A 87 -4.65 -4.24 5.12
C ALA A 87 -4.54 -3.77 6.58
N GLY A 88 -3.65 -2.83 6.86
CA GLY A 88 -3.46 -2.30 8.21
C GLY A 88 -4.71 -1.65 8.80
N ILE A 89 -5.43 -0.83 8.03
CA ILE A 89 -6.67 -0.20 8.49
C ILE A 89 -7.73 -1.27 8.82
N ALA A 90 -7.93 -2.26 7.94
CA ALA A 90 -8.88 -3.33 8.18
C ALA A 90 -8.53 -4.16 9.42
N ASP A 91 -7.25 -4.49 9.60
CA ASP A 91 -6.76 -5.20 10.78
C ASP A 91 -6.93 -4.38 12.05
N GLY A 92 -6.61 -3.09 12.01
CA GLY A 92 -6.80 -2.18 13.15
C GLY A 92 -8.27 -2.04 13.54
N LEU A 93 -9.17 -1.91 12.56
CA LEU A 93 -10.62 -1.86 12.81
C LEU A 93 -11.14 -3.19 13.39
N ARG A 94 -10.60 -4.32 12.95
CA ARG A 94 -10.90 -5.64 13.53
C ARG A 94 -10.46 -5.73 14.98
N GLN A 95 -9.23 -5.30 15.28
CA GLN A 95 -8.69 -5.28 16.65
C GLN A 95 -9.50 -4.37 17.57
N ALA A 96 -9.99 -3.24 17.06
CA ALA A 96 -10.85 -2.31 17.79
C ALA A 96 -12.32 -2.77 17.90
N GLY A 97 -12.72 -3.87 17.25
CA GLY A 97 -14.10 -4.36 17.25
C GLY A 97 -15.08 -3.48 16.47
N ARG A 98 -14.58 -2.74 15.45
CA ARG A 98 -15.31 -1.71 14.70
C ARG A 98 -15.80 -2.17 13.32
N THR A 99 -15.52 -3.41 12.93
CA THR A 99 -15.80 -3.94 11.58
C THR A 99 -17.27 -3.97 11.19
N LYS A 100 -18.22 -3.80 12.13
CA LYS A 100 -19.66 -3.73 11.79
C LYS A 100 -20.19 -2.31 11.70
N GLN A 101 -19.41 -1.33 12.13
CA GLN A 101 -19.82 0.07 12.28
C GLN A 101 -19.09 0.99 11.31
N VAL A 102 -17.88 0.60 10.89
CA VAL A 102 -17.01 1.41 10.04
C VAL A 102 -16.76 0.67 8.74
N GLY A 103 -17.21 1.27 7.62
CA GLY A 103 -16.86 0.80 6.28
C GLY A 103 -15.50 1.32 5.80
N ILE A 104 -14.92 0.67 4.80
CA ILE A 104 -13.72 1.17 4.12
C ILE A 104 -14.06 1.40 2.65
N LEU A 105 -13.83 2.61 2.15
CA LEU A 105 -13.84 2.89 0.72
C LEU A 105 -12.41 2.84 0.21
N ALA A 106 -12.03 1.71 -0.40
CA ALA A 106 -10.79 1.56 -1.14
C ALA A 106 -10.87 2.39 -2.44
N VAL A 107 -9.86 3.21 -2.70
CA VAL A 107 -9.83 4.09 -3.87
C VAL A 107 -8.58 3.85 -4.70
N GLU A 108 -8.77 3.52 -5.96
CA GLU A 108 -7.70 3.41 -6.96
C GLU A 108 -7.89 4.44 -8.08
N THR A 109 -6.87 4.58 -8.93
CA THR A 109 -7.00 5.28 -10.21
C THR A 109 -7.02 4.28 -11.36
N GLU A 110 -7.70 4.59 -12.46
CA GLU A 110 -7.84 3.70 -13.63
C GLU A 110 -6.47 3.15 -14.10
N GLY A 111 -5.45 3.99 -14.15
CA GLY A 111 -4.10 3.59 -14.59
C GLY A 111 -3.25 2.84 -13.56
N ALA A 112 -3.79 2.57 -12.37
CA ALA A 112 -3.15 1.83 -11.29
C ALA A 112 -4.14 0.92 -10.52
N ALA A 113 -5.22 0.47 -11.17
CA ALA A 113 -6.33 -0.24 -10.55
C ALA A 113 -6.06 -1.75 -10.34
N SER A 114 -5.00 -2.07 -9.60
CA SER A 114 -4.55 -3.47 -9.43
C SER A 114 -5.48 -4.28 -8.53
N LEU A 115 -6.09 -3.68 -7.51
CA LEU A 115 -7.09 -4.33 -6.66
C LEU A 115 -8.39 -4.58 -7.44
N ALA A 116 -8.85 -3.59 -8.21
CA ALA A 116 -10.02 -3.71 -9.08
C ALA A 116 -9.90 -4.91 -10.03
N ALA A 117 -8.74 -5.04 -10.69
CA ALA A 117 -8.46 -6.14 -11.59
C ALA A 117 -8.44 -7.51 -10.88
N CYS A 118 -8.00 -7.57 -9.62
CA CYS A 118 -8.06 -8.80 -8.83
C CYS A 118 -9.50 -9.19 -8.49
N LEU A 119 -10.33 -8.23 -8.06
CA LEU A 119 -11.74 -8.47 -7.75
C LEU A 119 -12.55 -8.88 -8.98
N GLU A 120 -12.30 -8.25 -10.14
CA GLU A 120 -12.96 -8.60 -11.41
C GLU A 120 -12.64 -10.05 -11.83
N LYS A 121 -11.39 -10.48 -11.66
CA LYS A 121 -10.94 -11.84 -12.02
C LYS A 121 -11.21 -12.89 -10.96
N GLY A 122 -11.49 -12.48 -9.71
CA GLY A 122 -11.65 -13.39 -8.58
C GLY A 122 -10.34 -14.03 -8.10
N GLU A 123 -9.18 -13.48 -8.49
CA GLU A 123 -7.86 -13.96 -8.06
C GLU A 123 -6.81 -12.83 -8.10
N VAL A 124 -5.75 -12.98 -7.31
CA VAL A 124 -4.64 -12.00 -7.32
C VAL A 124 -3.96 -11.99 -8.68
N THR A 125 -4.01 -10.85 -9.36
CA THR A 125 -3.56 -10.64 -10.73
C THR A 125 -2.48 -9.57 -10.79
N THR A 126 -1.62 -9.66 -11.81
CA THR A 126 -0.63 -8.62 -12.15
C THR A 126 -1.08 -7.85 -13.40
N LEU A 127 -1.09 -6.51 -13.31
CA LEU A 127 -1.26 -5.61 -14.43
C LEU A 127 -0.03 -5.60 -15.35
N ASP A 128 -0.22 -5.34 -16.64
CA ASP A 128 0.89 -5.23 -17.60
C ASP A 128 1.80 -4.02 -17.35
N GLY A 129 1.25 -2.96 -16.71
CA GLY A 129 1.98 -1.75 -16.37
C GLY A 129 1.12 -0.73 -15.65
N ILE A 130 1.73 0.41 -15.33
CA ILE A 130 1.09 1.55 -14.67
C ILE A 130 1.10 2.74 -15.64
N SER A 131 -0.08 3.33 -15.86
CA SER A 131 -0.25 4.53 -16.69
C SER A 131 -0.73 5.74 -15.90
N SER A 132 -1.10 5.57 -14.63
CA SER A 132 -1.62 6.65 -13.78
C SER A 132 -0.57 7.71 -13.46
N ILE A 133 -0.99 8.98 -13.39
CA ILE A 133 -0.19 10.08 -12.83
C ILE A 133 0.01 9.95 -11.31
N ALA A 134 -0.86 9.22 -10.60
CA ALA A 134 -0.78 9.00 -9.17
C ALA A 134 0.27 7.92 -8.84
N THR A 135 1.55 8.26 -9.05
CA THR A 135 2.66 7.28 -9.04
C THR A 135 2.81 6.50 -7.74
N SER A 136 2.34 7.02 -6.60
CA SER A 136 2.37 6.31 -5.31
C SER A 136 1.37 5.14 -5.25
N LEU A 137 0.34 5.14 -6.10
CA LEU A 137 -0.58 4.02 -6.27
C LEU A 137 -0.04 2.97 -7.25
N GLY A 138 1.05 3.28 -7.97
CA GLY A 138 1.59 2.52 -9.09
C GLY A 138 2.17 1.16 -8.71
N CYS A 139 1.32 0.24 -8.28
CA CYS A 139 1.64 -1.14 -8.01
C CYS A 139 0.91 -2.03 -9.01
N VAL A 140 1.64 -2.94 -9.68
CA VAL A 140 1.02 -3.82 -10.67
C VAL A 140 0.30 -5.01 -10.04
N ARG A 141 0.54 -5.31 -8.76
CA ARG A 141 -0.05 -6.45 -8.05
C ARG A 141 -0.16 -6.11 -6.57
N VAL A 142 -1.37 -6.13 -6.01
CA VAL A 142 -1.59 -5.92 -4.57
C VAL A 142 -1.01 -7.05 -3.72
N ALA A 143 -0.86 -6.78 -2.42
CA ALA A 143 -0.65 -7.81 -1.41
C ALA A 143 -1.83 -8.79 -1.37
N ASP A 144 -1.55 -10.06 -1.09
CA ASP A 144 -2.59 -11.10 -1.03
C ASP A 144 -3.61 -10.79 0.09
N HIS A 145 -3.12 -10.31 1.23
CA HIS A 145 -3.97 -9.88 2.35
C HIS A 145 -4.88 -8.69 1.99
N ALA A 146 -4.41 -7.76 1.15
CA ALA A 146 -5.25 -6.65 0.69
C ALA A 146 -6.40 -7.14 -0.20
N TYR A 147 -6.16 -8.15 -1.02
CA TYR A 147 -7.21 -8.81 -1.79
C TYR A 147 -8.20 -9.54 -0.88
N GLU A 148 -7.74 -10.29 0.13
CA GLU A 148 -8.61 -10.95 1.12
C GLU A 148 -9.48 -9.95 1.90
N VAL A 149 -8.91 -8.80 2.27
CA VAL A 149 -9.64 -7.71 2.93
C VAL A 149 -10.72 -7.13 2.01
N ALA A 150 -10.42 -6.93 0.73
CA ALA A 150 -11.37 -6.36 -0.23
C ALA A 150 -12.57 -7.26 -0.54
N LEU A 151 -12.52 -8.54 -0.19
CA LEU A 151 -13.66 -9.47 -0.31
C LEU A 151 -14.67 -9.34 0.83
N GLN A 152 -14.38 -8.55 1.87
CA GLN A 152 -15.27 -8.37 3.02
C GLN A 152 -16.40 -7.40 2.67
N ASP A 153 -17.62 -7.69 3.13
CA ASP A 153 -18.82 -6.85 2.89
C ASP A 153 -18.70 -5.40 3.38
N THR A 154 -17.70 -5.12 4.21
CA THR A 154 -17.44 -3.81 4.80
C THR A 154 -16.48 -2.96 3.95
N VAL A 155 -15.99 -3.50 2.84
CA VAL A 155 -15.05 -2.82 1.94
C VAL A 155 -15.72 -2.58 0.60
N GLU A 156 -15.79 -1.32 0.20
CA GLU A 156 -16.24 -0.91 -1.13
C GLU A 156 -15.04 -0.41 -1.94
N LEU A 157 -15.08 -0.60 -3.25
CA LEU A 157 -14.04 -0.14 -4.16
C LEU A 157 -14.58 0.96 -5.09
N ALA A 158 -13.84 2.05 -5.19
CA ALA A 158 -14.03 3.08 -6.21
C ALA A 158 -12.77 3.24 -7.07
N VAL A 159 -12.95 3.27 -8.38
CA VAL A 159 -11.87 3.58 -9.34
C VAL A 159 -12.17 4.93 -9.97
N LEU A 160 -11.22 5.85 -9.89
CA LEU A 160 -11.35 7.22 -10.40
C LEU A 160 -10.37 7.47 -11.56
N SER A 161 -10.71 8.38 -12.44
CA SER A 161 -9.78 8.86 -13.46
C SER A 161 -8.67 9.71 -12.85
N ASP A 162 -7.52 9.79 -13.53
CA ASP A 162 -6.43 10.69 -13.15
C ASP A 162 -6.87 12.17 -13.13
N ALA A 163 -7.80 12.54 -14.02
CA ALA A 163 -8.37 13.88 -14.03
C ALA A 163 -9.12 14.18 -12.73
N GLN A 164 -9.89 13.21 -12.21
CA GLN A 164 -10.57 13.36 -10.92
C GLN A 164 -9.59 13.44 -9.75
N ALA A 165 -8.52 12.63 -9.78
CA ALA A 165 -7.47 12.67 -8.77
C ALA A 165 -6.72 14.02 -8.75
N ALA A 166 -6.65 14.71 -9.89
CA ALA A 166 -5.96 15.99 -10.04
C ALA A 166 -6.83 17.22 -9.70
N MET A 167 -8.11 17.07 -9.34
CA MET A 167 -9.02 18.21 -9.07
C MET A 167 -8.78 18.91 -7.71
N GLY A 168 -7.66 18.65 -7.04
CA GLY A 168 -7.32 19.23 -5.74
C GLY A 168 -7.24 20.75 -5.73
#